data_AF-A0AAD8YAU7-F1
#
_entry.id   AF-A0AAD8YAU7-F1
#
_cell.length_a   1.000
_cell.length_b   1.000
_cell.length_c   1.000
_cell.angle_alpha   90.00
_cell.angle_beta   90.00
_cell.angle_gamma   90.00
#
_symmetry.space_group_name_H-M   'P 1'
#
loop_
_entity.id
_entity.type
_entity.pdbx_description
1 polymer ?
#
loop_
_entity_poly.entity_id
_entity_poly.type
_entity_poly.pdbx_seq_one_letter_code
_entity_poly.pdbx_strand_id
1 'polypeptide(L)'
;MAAKLISYNKVSCLTPSTSVPRNVTVSLNFKGSGDYVSAGQSFTYHRQLSLVDAKPLRGFVGGGTLVTITGTGFIDVPSLSCRFGSTLVDAKYISRNMIECTSPPASGVDKVDLGISLNGVEFASQFMSSEIVFHYDAEIELRGVSPLNVAMSKSSGAAIIKAEDKYITLYGSGFINTTSLSCSFGSDQITTATFITDAEVKCSLPEAGKSGEIQVRISLNGLDFSEQASTVLFVSRQ
;
A
#
# COMPACT_ATOMS: atom_id res chain seq x y z
N MET A 1 12.55 31.94 20.45
CA MET A 1 12.93 31.74 19.03
C MET A 1 12.46 32.92 18.23
N ALA A 2 13.18 33.30 17.17
CA ALA A 2 12.73 34.37 16.29
C ALA A 2 11.54 33.89 15.47
N ALA A 3 10.45 34.66 15.51
CA ALA A 3 9.28 34.42 14.69
C ALA A 3 9.28 35.38 13.50
N LYS A 4 8.88 34.91 12.33
CA LYS A 4 8.75 35.68 11.10
C LYS A 4 7.32 36.19 10.96
N LEU A 5 7.15 37.50 10.86
CA LEU A 5 5.87 38.10 10.49
C LEU A 5 5.57 37.78 9.02
N ILE A 6 4.39 37.23 8.75
CA ILE A 6 3.94 36.88 7.40
C ILE A 6 2.91 37.91 6.90
N SER A 7 1.97 38.31 7.76
CA SER A 7 0.98 39.36 7.51
C SER A 7 0.51 39.96 8.84
N TYR A 8 -0.37 40.97 8.80
CA TYR A 8 -0.87 41.65 10.00
C TYR A 8 -1.55 40.72 11.02
N ASN A 9 -1.98 39.53 10.60
CA ASN A 9 -2.65 38.53 11.43
C ASN A 9 -1.95 37.14 11.40
N LYS A 10 -0.73 37.04 10.85
CA LYS A 10 -0.03 35.75 10.73
C LYS A 10 1.45 35.88 11.04
N VAL A 11 1.92 35.04 11.95
CA VAL A 11 3.32 34.88 12.32
C VAL A 11 3.70 33.41 12.18
N SER A 12 4.93 33.11 11.77
CA SER A 12 5.46 31.75 11.62
C SER A 12 6.77 31.61 12.40
N CYS A 13 6.93 30.55 13.17
CA CYS A 13 8.16 30.22 13.87
C CYS A 13 8.41 28.71 13.82
N LEU A 14 9.68 28.33 13.87
CA LEU A 14 10.06 26.94 14.10
C LEU A 14 9.88 26.62 15.59
N THR A 15 9.36 25.44 15.88
CA THR A 15 9.23 24.94 17.24
C THR A 15 10.58 24.42 17.75
N PRO A 16 10.89 24.58 19.05
CA PRO A 16 12.04 23.92 19.65
C PRO A 16 11.94 22.39 19.58
N SER A 17 13.08 21.72 19.42
CA SER A 17 13.15 20.28 19.65
C SER A 17 12.99 19.97 21.14
N THR A 18 12.31 18.88 21.45
CA THR A 18 12.16 18.33 22.80
C THR A 18 12.29 16.82 22.75
N SER A 19 12.93 16.24 23.77
CA SER A 19 13.05 14.80 23.94
C SER A 19 11.82 14.15 24.59
N VAL A 20 10.91 14.96 25.15
CA VAL A 20 9.76 14.49 25.93
C VAL A 20 8.46 15.12 25.43
N PRO A 21 7.41 14.31 25.15
CA PRO A 21 6.08 14.81 24.86
C PRO A 21 5.54 15.68 26.00
N ARG A 22 4.98 16.84 25.68
CA ARG A 22 4.44 17.78 26.67
C ARG A 22 3.49 18.80 26.03
N ASN A 23 2.59 19.35 26.82
CA ASN A 23 1.78 20.48 26.41
C ASN A 23 2.47 21.78 26.86
N VAL A 24 2.50 22.77 25.98
CA VAL A 24 3.03 24.11 26.27
C VAL A 24 2.03 25.18 25.83
N THR A 25 2.08 26.34 26.47
CA THR A 25 1.30 27.49 26.03
C THR A 25 2.14 28.33 25.07
N VAL A 26 1.56 28.72 23.94
CA VAL A 26 2.22 29.59 22.97
C VAL A 26 2.00 31.05 23.36
N SER A 27 3.08 31.82 23.45
CA SER A 27 3.04 33.26 23.69
C SER A 27 3.93 34.00 22.68
N LEU A 28 3.50 35.21 22.33
CA LEU A 28 4.23 36.12 21.46
C LEU A 28 4.79 37.28 22.29
N ASN A 29 6.02 37.67 22.00
CA ASN A 29 6.62 38.87 22.55
C ASN A 29 7.03 39.78 21.40
N PHE A 30 6.51 41.02 21.40
CA PHE A 30 6.88 42.02 20.42
C PHE A 30 8.07 42.84 20.92
N LYS A 31 9.13 42.92 20.12
CA LYS A 31 10.37 43.61 20.51
C LYS A 31 10.07 45.03 20.98
N GLY A 32 10.43 45.35 22.22
CA GLY A 32 10.20 46.66 22.86
C GLY A 32 8.93 46.76 23.71
N SER A 33 8.04 45.76 23.69
CA SER A 33 6.84 45.75 24.54
C SER A 33 7.09 45.25 25.96
N GLY A 34 8.11 44.42 26.19
CA GLY A 34 8.39 43.81 27.51
C GLY A 34 7.40 42.70 27.91
N ASP A 35 6.17 42.77 27.41
CA ASP A 35 5.08 41.87 27.73
C ASP A 35 4.95 40.69 26.77
N TYR A 36 4.48 39.56 27.31
CA TYR A 36 4.08 38.39 26.54
C TYR A 36 2.57 38.42 26.33
N VAL A 37 2.16 38.40 25.07
CA VAL A 37 0.76 38.24 24.68
C VAL A 37 0.52 36.75 24.45
N SER A 38 -0.36 36.15 25.24
CA SER A 38 -0.82 34.77 25.06
C SER A 38 -2.32 34.76 24.79
N ALA A 39 -2.72 34.06 23.74
CA ALA A 39 -4.13 33.77 23.49
C ALA A 39 -4.62 32.53 24.26
N GLY A 40 -3.79 31.94 25.13
CA GLY A 40 -4.11 30.68 25.82
C GLY A 40 -4.04 29.45 24.92
N GLN A 41 -3.50 29.57 23.71
CA GLN A 41 -3.39 28.46 22.77
C GLN A 41 -2.36 27.44 23.27
N SER A 42 -2.79 26.19 23.43
CA SER A 42 -1.91 25.07 23.74
C SER A 42 -1.29 24.49 22.47
N PHE A 43 -0.01 24.17 22.55
CA PHE A 43 0.72 23.37 21.57
C PHE A 43 1.21 22.08 22.25
N THR A 44 1.04 20.95 21.60
CA THR A 44 1.45 19.65 22.13
C THR A 44 2.63 19.10 21.35
N TYR A 45 3.71 18.84 22.07
CA TYR A 45 4.81 18.05 21.54
C TYR A 45 4.47 16.58 21.62
N HIS A 46 4.63 15.89 20.50
CA HIS A 46 4.42 14.45 20.38
C HIS A 46 5.75 13.72 20.28
N ARG A 47 5.70 12.39 20.42
CA ARG A 47 6.85 11.56 20.06
C ARG A 47 7.10 11.70 18.57
N GLN A 48 8.37 11.62 18.18
CA GLN A 48 8.74 11.60 16.78
C GLN A 48 8.04 10.43 16.07
N LEU A 49 7.45 10.71 14.91
CA LEU A 49 6.93 9.68 14.03
C LEU A 49 8.08 8.85 13.46
N SER A 50 7.92 7.54 13.47
CA SER A 50 8.74 6.66 12.66
C SER A 50 7.83 5.77 11.82
N LEU A 51 8.15 5.66 10.53
CA LEU A 51 7.63 4.60 9.68
C LEU A 51 8.65 3.46 9.72
N VAL A 52 8.21 2.21 9.80
CA VAL A 52 9.10 1.04 9.99
C VAL A 52 8.94 0.04 8.86
N ASP A 53 7.71 -0.28 8.50
CA ASP A 53 7.38 -1.16 7.37
C ASP A 53 6.03 -0.75 6.79
N ALA A 54 5.79 -1.07 5.53
CA ALA A 54 4.51 -0.86 4.87
C ALA A 54 4.22 -2.01 3.90
N LYS A 55 2.96 -2.47 3.84
CA LYS A 55 2.54 -3.57 2.96
C LYS A 55 1.13 -3.35 2.43
N PRO A 56 0.89 -3.63 1.12
CA PRO A 56 1.90 -3.91 0.10
C PRO A 56 2.70 -2.66 -0.30
N LEU A 57 3.89 -2.83 -0.87
CA LEU A 57 4.74 -1.74 -1.40
C LEU A 57 4.55 -1.49 -2.90
N ARG A 58 3.45 -1.98 -3.45
CA ARG A 58 3.14 -1.85 -4.87
C ARG A 58 1.64 -1.93 -5.12
N GLY A 59 1.20 -1.28 -6.17
CA GLY A 59 -0.18 -1.21 -6.62
C GLY A 59 -0.28 -0.76 -8.06
N PHE A 60 -1.44 -0.90 -8.69
CA PHE A 60 -1.63 -0.44 -10.06
C PHE A 60 -1.72 1.09 -10.13
N VAL A 61 -1.36 1.67 -11.28
CA VAL A 61 -1.45 3.12 -11.54
C VAL A 61 -2.83 3.73 -11.31
N GLY A 62 -3.90 2.93 -11.36
CA GLY A 62 -5.26 3.36 -11.02
C GLY A 62 -5.44 3.75 -9.55
N GLY A 63 -4.48 3.43 -8.67
CA GLY A 63 -4.59 3.63 -7.23
C GLY A 63 -5.55 2.62 -6.59
N GLY A 64 -5.98 2.90 -5.37
CA GLY A 64 -6.96 2.06 -4.66
C GLY A 64 -6.34 0.96 -3.79
N THR A 65 -5.04 0.69 -3.92
CA THR A 65 -4.33 -0.27 -3.06
C THR A 65 -4.39 0.17 -1.60
N LEU A 66 -4.93 -0.68 -0.72
CA LEU A 66 -4.92 -0.47 0.73
C LEU A 66 -3.55 -0.85 1.31
N VAL A 67 -2.81 0.15 1.76
CA VAL A 67 -1.48 -0.01 2.35
C VAL A 67 -1.57 0.07 3.87
N THR A 68 -1.20 -1.01 4.55
CA THR A 68 -1.01 -1.03 6.00
C THR A 68 0.41 -0.58 6.31
N ILE A 69 0.54 0.44 7.15
CA ILE A 69 1.82 1.00 7.56
C ILE A 69 2.02 0.77 9.05
N THR A 70 3.21 0.28 9.42
CA THR A 70 3.61 0.04 10.80
C THR A 70 4.74 0.97 11.20
N GLY A 71 4.77 1.35 12.46
CA GLY A 71 5.72 2.34 12.94
C GLY A 71 5.52 2.71 14.40
N THR A 72 5.92 3.92 14.77
CA THR A 72 5.71 4.45 16.12
C THR A 72 5.31 5.92 16.08
N GLY A 73 4.64 6.36 17.16
CA GLY A 73 4.27 7.76 17.32
C GLY A 73 2.99 8.16 16.60
N PHE A 74 2.21 7.20 16.09
CA PHE A 74 0.93 7.49 15.43
C PHE A 74 -0.10 7.96 16.46
N ILE A 75 -0.90 8.93 16.06
CA ILE A 75 -1.90 9.58 16.91
C ILE A 75 -3.16 9.75 16.07
N ASP A 76 -4.30 9.51 16.70
CA ASP A 76 -5.61 9.71 16.11
C ASP A 76 -5.93 11.21 16.04
N VAL A 77 -5.58 11.83 14.92
CA VAL A 77 -5.89 13.22 14.61
C VAL A 77 -6.43 13.34 13.19
N PRO A 78 -7.34 14.29 12.90
CA PRO A 78 -7.91 14.44 11.56
C PRO A 78 -6.89 14.76 10.45
N SER A 79 -5.73 15.29 10.82
CA SER A 79 -4.65 15.65 9.88
C SER A 79 -3.62 14.52 9.66
N LEU A 80 -3.85 13.34 10.25
CA LEU A 80 -3.01 12.17 10.03
C LEU A 80 -3.15 11.74 8.56
N SER A 81 -2.03 11.74 7.84
CA SER A 81 -2.02 11.50 6.40
C SER A 81 -0.82 10.67 5.99
N CYS A 82 -1.00 9.89 4.92
CA CYS A 82 0.10 9.26 4.19
C CYS A 82 0.47 10.11 2.99
N ARG A 83 1.75 10.08 2.63
CA ARG A 83 2.28 10.75 1.45
C ARG A 83 2.82 9.72 0.48
N PHE A 84 2.33 9.74 -0.75
CA PHE A 84 2.84 8.97 -1.88
C PHE A 84 3.51 9.96 -2.85
N GLY A 85 4.83 10.11 -2.74
CA GLY A 85 5.59 11.12 -3.49
C GLY A 85 5.20 12.54 -3.06
N SER A 86 4.44 13.23 -3.91
CA SER A 86 3.90 14.58 -3.62
C SER A 86 2.44 14.59 -3.20
N THR A 87 1.73 13.47 -3.33
CA THR A 87 0.29 13.39 -3.05
C THR A 87 0.02 12.96 -1.62
N LEU A 88 -0.88 13.67 -0.93
CA LEU A 88 -1.36 13.33 0.40
C LEU A 88 -2.70 12.62 0.33
N VAL A 89 -2.87 11.60 1.16
CA VAL A 89 -4.14 10.89 1.38
C VAL A 89 -4.41 10.76 2.86
N ASP A 90 -5.69 10.77 3.22
CA ASP A 90 -6.09 10.58 4.61
C ASP A 90 -5.67 9.19 5.10
N ALA A 91 -5.15 9.15 6.32
CA ALA A 91 -4.78 7.91 6.97
C ALA A 91 -5.85 7.52 7.98
N LYS A 92 -6.26 6.25 7.92
CA LYS A 92 -7.11 5.65 8.93
C LYS A 92 -6.25 5.20 10.10
N TYR A 93 -6.46 5.81 11.25
CA TYR A 93 -5.80 5.43 12.49
C TYR A 93 -6.32 4.06 12.98
N ILE A 94 -5.40 3.12 13.23
CA ILE A 94 -5.72 1.81 13.82
C ILE A 94 -5.19 1.75 15.25
N SER A 95 -3.93 2.14 15.44
CA SER A 95 -3.27 2.15 16.74
C SER A 95 -2.04 3.05 16.72
N ARG A 96 -1.38 3.21 17.87
CA ARG A 96 -0.14 3.99 18.01
C ARG A 96 1.04 3.46 17.18
N ASN A 97 0.91 2.26 16.60
CA ASN A 97 1.93 1.59 15.80
C ASN A 97 1.42 1.06 14.45
N MET A 98 0.17 1.33 14.07
CA MET A 98 -0.41 0.90 12.80
C MET A 98 -1.42 1.93 12.27
N ILE A 99 -1.35 2.19 10.96
CA ILE A 99 -2.31 3.00 10.20
C ILE A 99 -2.59 2.33 8.85
N GLU A 100 -3.68 2.70 8.21
CA GLU A 100 -4.03 2.26 6.85
C GLU A 100 -4.24 3.45 5.93
N CYS A 101 -3.74 3.36 4.70
CA CYS A 101 -3.87 4.40 3.69
C CYS A 101 -4.18 3.79 2.33
N THR A 102 -5.09 4.39 1.59
CA THR A 102 -5.39 3.98 0.21
C THR A 102 -4.51 4.78 -0.75
N SER A 103 -3.74 4.08 -1.59
CA SER A 103 -2.89 4.75 -2.58
C SER A 103 -3.73 5.58 -3.56
N PRO A 104 -3.32 6.82 -3.87
CA PRO A 104 -3.99 7.63 -4.89
C PRO A 104 -3.67 7.11 -6.30
N PRO A 105 -4.47 7.48 -7.32
CA PRO A 105 -4.09 7.28 -8.71
C PRO A 105 -2.79 8.02 -9.05
N ALA A 106 -1.96 7.41 -9.90
CA ALA A 106 -0.72 7.98 -10.41
C ALA A 106 -0.83 8.31 -11.90
N SER A 107 -0.01 9.24 -12.39
CA SER A 107 0.02 9.60 -13.81
C SER A 107 0.64 8.53 -14.72
N GLY A 108 1.32 7.55 -14.14
CA GLY A 108 1.99 6.47 -14.86
C GLY A 108 2.80 5.58 -13.92
N VAL A 109 3.54 4.65 -14.51
CA VAL A 109 4.46 3.77 -13.80
C VAL A 109 5.54 4.60 -13.14
N ASP A 110 5.68 4.48 -11.82
CA ASP A 110 6.61 5.30 -11.06
C ASP A 110 7.00 4.64 -9.72
N LYS A 111 8.06 5.15 -9.12
CA LYS A 111 8.50 4.81 -7.76
C LYS A 111 8.46 6.08 -6.92
N VAL A 112 7.66 6.05 -5.86
CA VAL A 112 7.46 7.23 -5.01
C VAL A 112 7.78 6.93 -3.56
N ASP A 113 8.29 7.93 -2.85
CA ASP A 113 8.53 7.81 -1.41
C ASP A 113 7.20 7.72 -0.65
N LEU A 114 7.14 6.77 0.28
CA LEU A 114 6.06 6.65 1.24
C LEU A 114 6.42 7.38 2.53
N GLY A 115 5.59 8.33 2.93
CA GLY A 115 5.76 9.11 4.15
C GLY A 115 4.50 9.17 5.00
N ILE A 116 4.64 9.62 6.24
CA ILE A 116 3.54 9.87 7.18
C ILE A 116 3.67 11.28 7.70
N SER A 117 2.55 11.98 7.84
CA SER A 117 2.46 13.28 8.47
C SER A 117 1.35 13.33 9.52
N LEU A 118 1.59 14.05 10.62
CA LEU A 118 0.55 14.41 11.59
C LEU A 118 -0.14 15.74 11.27
N ASN A 119 0.45 16.56 10.39
CA ASN A 119 0.02 17.96 10.18
C ASN A 119 0.04 18.40 8.71
N GLY A 120 0.35 17.51 7.78
CA GLY A 120 0.49 17.79 6.34
C GLY A 120 1.72 18.61 5.96
N VAL A 121 2.62 18.92 6.90
CA VAL A 121 3.80 19.79 6.67
C VAL A 121 5.10 19.05 6.92
N GLU A 122 5.20 18.33 8.04
CA GLU A 122 6.38 17.55 8.41
C GLU A 122 6.14 16.07 8.10
N PHE A 123 7.12 15.44 7.46
CA PHE A 123 7.02 14.03 7.04
C PHE A 123 8.08 13.20 7.74
N ALA A 124 7.65 12.08 8.34
CA ALA A 124 8.53 11.16 9.05
C ALA A 124 9.69 10.63 8.18
N SER A 125 9.48 10.53 6.86
CA SER A 125 10.50 10.07 5.90
C SER A 125 11.76 10.95 5.89
N GLN A 126 11.66 12.23 6.26
CA GLN A 126 12.82 13.15 6.31
C GLN A 126 13.79 12.83 7.47
N PHE A 127 13.37 12.00 8.43
CA PHE A 127 14.14 11.66 9.62
C PHE A 127 14.49 10.17 9.70
N MET A 128 14.27 9.44 8.60
CA MET A 128 14.55 8.01 8.50
C MET A 128 15.90 7.77 7.81
N SER A 129 16.59 6.71 8.23
CA SER A 129 17.85 6.26 7.62
C SER A 129 17.65 5.51 6.30
N SER A 130 16.42 5.13 5.96
CA SER A 130 16.08 4.44 4.71
C SER A 130 14.67 4.81 4.26
N GLU A 131 14.51 5.21 3.01
CA GLU A 131 13.22 5.55 2.40
C GLU A 131 12.45 4.27 2.08
N ILE A 132 11.17 4.20 2.49
CA ILE A 132 10.25 3.17 2.01
C ILE A 132 9.64 3.67 0.71
N VAL A 133 9.80 2.88 -0.35
CA VAL A 133 9.34 3.22 -1.70
C VAL A 133 8.11 2.41 -2.06
N PHE A 134 7.08 3.09 -2.55
CA PHE A 134 5.90 2.47 -3.15
C PHE A 134 6.02 2.47 -4.68
N HIS A 135 5.71 1.35 -5.30
CA HIS A 135 5.80 1.14 -6.75
C HIS A 135 4.42 1.18 -7.40
N TYR A 136 4.20 2.13 -8.31
CA TYR A 136 3.06 2.09 -9.21
C TYR A 136 3.42 1.27 -10.44
N ASP A 137 2.76 0.13 -10.60
CA ASP A 137 2.92 -0.78 -11.73
C ASP A 137 1.78 -0.55 -12.75
N ALA A 138 2.07 -0.77 -14.03
CA ALA A 138 1.05 -0.71 -15.08
C ALA A 138 0.03 -1.84 -14.90
N GLU A 139 -1.18 -1.64 -15.44
CA GLU A 139 -2.18 -2.71 -15.51
C GLU A 139 -1.66 -3.90 -16.32
N ILE A 140 -2.09 -5.11 -15.94
CA ILE A 140 -1.66 -6.34 -16.61
C ILE A 140 -2.51 -6.59 -17.85
N GLU A 141 -1.85 -6.90 -18.96
CA GLU A 141 -2.52 -7.36 -20.17
C GLU A 141 -2.50 -8.89 -20.22
N LEU A 142 -3.68 -9.53 -20.13
CA LEU A 142 -3.82 -10.97 -20.30
C LEU A 142 -4.17 -11.29 -21.76
N ARG A 143 -3.36 -12.15 -22.38
CA ARG A 143 -3.50 -12.54 -23.80
C ARG A 143 -4.02 -13.95 -23.98
N GLY A 144 -3.77 -14.83 -23.02
CA GLY A 144 -4.24 -16.21 -23.11
C GLY A 144 -3.89 -17.05 -21.90
N VAL A 145 -4.38 -18.29 -21.92
CA VAL A 145 -4.15 -19.28 -20.87
C VAL A 145 -4.01 -20.67 -21.48
N SER A 146 -3.14 -21.49 -20.91
CA SER A 146 -2.95 -22.89 -21.31
C SER A 146 -2.73 -23.79 -20.09
N PRO A 147 -3.37 -24.98 -20.04
CA PRO A 147 -4.40 -25.44 -20.97
C PRO A 147 -5.73 -24.69 -20.78
N LEU A 148 -6.56 -24.63 -21.82
CA LEU A 148 -7.91 -24.05 -21.75
C LEU A 148 -8.92 -24.95 -21.02
N ASN A 149 -8.63 -26.25 -20.95
CA ASN A 149 -9.48 -27.25 -20.31
C ASN A 149 -8.67 -27.95 -19.22
N VAL A 150 -9.14 -27.85 -17.98
CA VAL A 150 -8.48 -28.41 -16.80
C VAL A 150 -9.39 -29.45 -16.15
N ALA A 151 -8.90 -30.68 -16.01
CA ALA A 151 -9.61 -31.70 -15.27
C ALA A 151 -9.44 -31.48 -13.75
N MET A 152 -10.54 -31.34 -13.03
CA MET A 152 -10.49 -31.23 -11.57
C MET A 152 -10.00 -32.54 -10.95
N SER A 153 -9.07 -32.42 -10.00
CA SER A 153 -8.67 -33.55 -9.16
C SER A 153 -9.75 -33.80 -8.12
N LYS A 154 -10.41 -34.97 -8.14
CA LYS A 154 -11.23 -35.40 -7.00
C LYS A 154 -10.28 -35.66 -5.83
N SER A 155 -10.36 -34.85 -4.79
CA SER A 155 -9.68 -35.07 -3.51
C SER A 155 -10.24 -36.32 -2.82
N SER A 156 -9.76 -37.52 -3.21
CA SER A 156 -10.04 -38.74 -2.44
C SER A 156 -9.00 -39.85 -2.56
N GLY A 157 -7.84 -39.56 -3.14
CA GLY A 157 -6.72 -40.49 -3.20
C GLY A 157 -5.59 -39.85 -3.97
N ALA A 158 -4.35 -40.18 -3.63
CA ALA A 158 -3.14 -39.68 -4.29
C ALA A 158 -3.12 -40.06 -5.78
N ALA A 159 -3.91 -39.36 -6.60
CA ALA A 159 -3.74 -39.36 -8.03
C ALA A 159 -2.40 -38.69 -8.29
N ILE A 160 -1.48 -39.44 -8.90
CA ILE A 160 -0.22 -38.90 -9.42
C ILE A 160 -0.59 -38.04 -10.63
N ILE A 161 -1.09 -36.84 -10.34
CA ILE A 161 -1.20 -35.77 -11.32
C ILE A 161 0.25 -35.43 -11.66
N LYS A 162 0.63 -35.60 -12.94
CA LYS A 162 1.96 -35.20 -13.38
C LYS A 162 2.17 -33.74 -13.01
N ALA A 163 3.41 -33.33 -12.71
CA ALA A 163 3.68 -31.96 -12.27
C ALA A 163 3.15 -30.90 -13.28
N GLU A 164 3.11 -31.24 -14.57
CA GLU A 164 2.54 -30.44 -15.66
C GLU A 164 1.02 -30.21 -15.57
N ASP A 165 0.28 -31.11 -14.92
CA ASP A 165 -1.19 -31.03 -14.78
C ASP A 165 -1.64 -30.30 -13.49
N LYS A 166 -0.70 -29.70 -12.74
CA LYS A 166 -0.97 -28.99 -11.48
C LYS A 166 -1.04 -27.46 -11.62
N TYR A 167 -0.80 -26.95 -12.82
CA TYR A 167 -0.72 -25.52 -13.07
C TYR A 167 -1.49 -25.15 -14.34
N ILE A 168 -1.95 -23.90 -14.40
CA ILE A 168 -2.21 -23.23 -15.68
C ILE A 168 -1.12 -22.20 -15.92
N THR A 169 -0.82 -21.94 -17.19
CA THR A 169 0.11 -20.90 -17.62
C THR A 169 -0.70 -19.75 -18.20
N LEU A 170 -0.55 -18.56 -17.63
CA LEU A 170 -1.07 -17.31 -18.17
C LEU A 170 -0.03 -16.66 -19.06
N TYR A 171 -0.45 -16.20 -20.23
CA TYR A 171 0.37 -15.45 -21.18
C TYR A 171 -0.13 -14.02 -21.27
N GLY A 172 0.80 -13.07 -21.33
CA GLY A 172 0.45 -11.66 -21.26
C GLY A 172 1.65 -10.73 -21.33
N SER A 173 1.52 -9.58 -20.68
CA SER A 173 2.62 -8.65 -20.42
C SER A 173 2.39 -7.89 -19.12
N GLY A 174 3.48 -7.39 -18.53
CA GLY A 174 3.44 -6.65 -17.27
C GLY A 174 3.57 -7.54 -16.02
N PHE A 175 3.94 -8.81 -16.18
CA PHE A 175 4.21 -9.67 -15.04
C PHE A 175 5.53 -9.30 -14.38
N ILE A 176 5.54 -9.31 -13.04
CA ILE A 176 6.71 -8.96 -12.24
C ILE A 176 6.97 -10.07 -11.25
N ASN A 177 8.26 -10.43 -11.06
CA ASN A 177 8.65 -11.41 -10.06
C ASN A 177 8.52 -10.83 -8.65
N THR A 178 7.45 -11.21 -7.95
CA THR A 178 7.19 -10.80 -6.56
C THR A 178 6.91 -12.01 -5.69
N THR A 179 7.19 -11.88 -4.39
CA THR A 179 6.86 -12.94 -3.42
C THR A 179 5.36 -13.07 -3.14
N SER A 180 4.57 -12.05 -3.51
CA SER A 180 3.12 -12.02 -3.35
C SER A 180 2.38 -12.32 -4.66
N LEU A 181 3.09 -12.76 -5.71
CA LEU A 181 2.49 -13.10 -6.98
C LEU A 181 1.48 -14.23 -6.80
N SER A 182 0.22 -13.98 -7.14
CA SER A 182 -0.87 -14.91 -6.93
C SER A 182 -1.87 -14.86 -8.07
N CYS A 183 -2.66 -15.92 -8.22
CA CYS A 183 -3.76 -15.97 -9.17
C CYS A 183 -5.07 -16.19 -8.42
N SER A 184 -6.13 -15.50 -8.83
CA SER A 184 -7.48 -15.81 -8.36
C SER A 184 -8.23 -16.62 -9.40
N PHE A 185 -9.05 -17.54 -8.94
CA PHE A 185 -9.94 -18.40 -9.71
C PHE A 185 -11.38 -18.09 -9.26
N GLY A 186 -12.10 -17.30 -10.04
CA GLY A 186 -13.40 -16.77 -9.65
C GLY A 186 -13.28 -15.72 -8.54
N SER A 187 -14.22 -15.74 -7.58
CA SER A 187 -14.30 -14.72 -6.51
C SER A 187 -13.34 -14.95 -5.35
N ASP A 188 -13.14 -16.20 -4.92
CA ASP A 188 -12.60 -16.47 -3.58
C ASP A 188 -11.42 -17.47 -3.55
N GLN A 189 -11.07 -18.08 -4.68
CA GLN A 189 -10.00 -19.08 -4.71
C GLN A 189 -8.70 -18.44 -5.16
N ILE A 190 -7.84 -18.08 -4.21
CA ILE A 190 -6.52 -17.51 -4.49
C ILE A 190 -5.45 -18.60 -4.32
N THR A 191 -4.58 -18.74 -5.31
CA THR A 191 -3.45 -19.66 -5.28
C THR A 191 -2.14 -18.94 -5.56
N THR A 192 -1.03 -19.58 -5.20
CA THR A 192 0.29 -19.04 -5.50
C THR A 192 0.60 -19.13 -6.99
N ALA A 193 1.41 -18.20 -7.46
CA ALA A 193 1.88 -18.17 -8.82
C ALA A 193 3.41 -18.15 -8.88
N THR A 194 3.97 -18.79 -9.89
CA THR A 194 5.40 -18.81 -10.18
C THR A 194 5.69 -17.93 -11.37
N PHE A 195 6.52 -16.91 -11.16
CA PHE A 195 7.02 -16.07 -12.24
C PHE A 195 7.94 -16.88 -13.16
N ILE A 196 7.71 -16.80 -14.47
CA ILE A 196 8.58 -17.42 -15.48
C ILE A 196 9.28 -16.31 -16.28
N THR A 197 8.50 -15.42 -16.88
CA THR A 197 8.97 -14.22 -17.58
C THR A 197 7.99 -13.07 -17.36
N ASP A 198 8.32 -11.88 -17.86
CA ASP A 198 7.42 -10.73 -17.91
C ASP A 198 6.18 -10.96 -18.80
N ALA A 199 6.16 -12.06 -19.57
CA ALA A 199 5.07 -12.48 -20.44
C ALA A 199 4.47 -13.86 -20.12
N GLU A 200 5.00 -14.58 -19.12
CA GLU A 200 4.54 -15.92 -18.72
C GLU A 200 4.54 -16.11 -17.19
N VAL A 201 3.41 -16.57 -16.65
CA VAL A 201 3.26 -16.92 -15.23
C VAL A 201 2.53 -18.26 -15.07
N LYS A 202 2.99 -19.10 -14.15
CA LYS A 202 2.34 -20.37 -13.81
C LYS A 202 1.54 -20.25 -12.52
N CYS A 203 0.21 -20.37 -12.59
CA CYS A 203 -0.67 -20.40 -11.43
C CYS A 203 -0.87 -21.82 -10.94
N SER A 204 -0.71 -22.06 -9.64
CA SER A 204 -1.08 -23.35 -9.04
C SER A 204 -2.59 -23.54 -9.14
N LEU A 205 -3.05 -24.75 -9.46
CA LEU A 205 -4.48 -25.05 -9.48
C LEU A 205 -5.05 -25.11 -8.04
N PRO A 206 -6.29 -24.65 -7.81
CA PRO A 206 -6.93 -24.79 -6.52
C PRO A 206 -7.25 -26.26 -6.20
N GLU A 207 -7.14 -26.66 -4.92
CA GLU A 207 -7.40 -28.03 -4.49
C GLU A 207 -8.90 -28.40 -4.54
N ALA A 208 -9.78 -27.42 -4.37
CA ALA A 208 -11.23 -27.55 -4.46
C ALA A 208 -11.77 -26.52 -5.48
N GLY A 209 -12.42 -27.02 -6.54
CA GLY A 209 -12.93 -26.19 -7.63
C GLY A 209 -14.38 -26.50 -7.95
N LYS A 210 -15.11 -25.49 -8.43
CA LYS A 210 -16.39 -25.69 -9.12
C LYS A 210 -16.08 -26.08 -10.57
N SER A 211 -16.89 -26.97 -11.14
CA SER A 211 -16.86 -27.20 -12.59
C SER A 211 -17.47 -25.99 -13.31
N GLY A 212 -16.99 -25.74 -14.53
CA GLY A 212 -17.50 -24.67 -15.40
C GLY A 212 -16.40 -23.71 -15.85
N GLU A 213 -16.83 -22.66 -16.55
CA GLU A 213 -15.96 -21.57 -16.96
C GLU A 213 -15.60 -20.71 -15.75
N ILE A 214 -14.30 -20.60 -15.48
CA ILE A 214 -13.75 -19.83 -14.36
C ILE A 214 -12.86 -18.73 -14.93
N GLN A 215 -13.14 -17.49 -14.51
CA GLN A 215 -12.27 -16.36 -14.75
C GLN A 215 -11.05 -16.43 -13.84
N VAL A 216 -9.89 -16.23 -14.43
CA VAL A 216 -8.59 -16.22 -13.77
C VAL A 216 -8.00 -14.84 -13.87
N ARG A 217 -7.67 -14.24 -12.73
CA ARG A 217 -6.96 -12.96 -12.64
C ARG A 217 -5.64 -13.16 -11.92
N ILE A 218 -4.76 -12.18 -12.04
CA ILE A 218 -3.42 -12.21 -11.46
C ILE A 218 -3.20 -10.98 -10.58
N SER A 219 -2.51 -11.16 -9.45
CA SER A 219 -2.11 -10.10 -8.55
C SER A 219 -0.60 -10.07 -8.39
N LEU A 220 0.00 -8.88 -8.49
CA LEU A 220 1.43 -8.68 -8.22
C LEU A 220 1.73 -8.49 -6.73
N ASN A 221 0.72 -8.22 -5.91
CA ASN A 221 0.88 -7.82 -4.52
C ASN A 221 0.06 -8.67 -3.54
N GLY A 222 -0.67 -9.66 -4.05
CA GLY A 222 -1.52 -10.58 -3.30
C GLY A 222 -2.87 -10.00 -2.88
N LEU A 223 -3.18 -8.76 -3.27
CA LEU A 223 -4.37 -8.02 -2.86
C LEU A 223 -5.16 -7.50 -4.06
N ASP A 224 -4.50 -6.75 -4.94
CA ASP A 224 -5.10 -6.12 -6.12
C ASP A 224 -4.93 -7.04 -7.32
N PHE A 225 -6.04 -7.41 -7.95
CA PHE A 225 -6.06 -8.31 -9.10
C PHE A 225 -6.30 -7.54 -10.40
N SER A 226 -5.74 -8.06 -11.49
CA SER A 226 -5.91 -7.51 -12.83
C SER A 226 -7.39 -7.29 -13.17
N GLU A 227 -7.70 -6.18 -13.83
CA GLU A 227 -9.06 -5.89 -14.31
C GLU A 227 -9.48 -6.93 -15.35
N GLN A 228 -8.57 -7.23 -16.28
CA GLN A 228 -8.72 -8.30 -17.27
C GLN A 228 -8.66 -9.68 -16.60
N ALA A 229 -9.38 -10.63 -17.18
CA ALA A 229 -9.37 -12.02 -16.78
C ALA A 229 -9.26 -12.94 -18.00
N SER A 230 -8.53 -14.05 -17.83
CA SER A 230 -8.54 -15.17 -18.78
C SER A 230 -9.61 -16.18 -18.35
N THR A 231 -10.24 -16.89 -19.28
CA THR A 231 -11.26 -17.91 -18.93
C THR A 231 -10.71 -19.32 -19.15
N VAL A 232 -10.89 -20.19 -18.15
CA VAL A 232 -10.50 -21.61 -18.19
C VAL A 232 -11.72 -22.47 -17.89
N LEU A 233 -11.90 -23.56 -18.64
CA LEU A 233 -12.96 -24.53 -18.39
C LEU A 233 -12.47 -25.63 -17.43
N PHE A 234 -13.06 -25.69 -16.25
CA PHE A 234 -12.84 -26.77 -15.30
C PHE A 234 -13.87 -27.88 -15.50
N VAL A 235 -13.40 -29.08 -15.86
CA VAL A 235 -14.26 -30.25 -16.09
C VAL A 235 -14.15 -31.25 -14.94
N SER A 236 -15.30 -31.76 -14.48
CA SER A 236 -15.31 -32.87 -13.53
C SER A 236 -14.88 -34.16 -14.21
N ARG A 237 -13.93 -34.89 -13.63
CA ARG A 237 -13.68 -36.28 -14.07
C ARG A 237 -14.95 -37.10 -13.77
N GLN A 238 -15.53 -37.71 -14.81
CA GLN A 238 -16.57 -38.73 -14.66
C GLN A 238 -15.98 -39.91 -13.88
#